data_AF-A0A0C2WZX2-F1
#
_entry.id   AF-A0A0C2WZX2-F1
#
_cell.length_a   1.000
_cell.length_b   1.000
_cell.length_c   1.000
_cell.angle_alpha   90.00
_cell.angle_beta   90.00
_cell.angle_gamma   90.00
#
_symmetry.space_group_name_H-M   'P 1'
#
loop_
_entity.id
_entity.type
_entity.pdbx_description
1 polymer ?
#
loop_
_entity_poly.entity_id
_entity_poly.type
_entity_poly.pdbx_seq_one_letter_code
_entity_poly.pdbx_strand_id
1 'polypeptide(L)'
;MAEEQARGHPHQKGLPTELWKTIFHEATKFPYKDEFTTNPYAYFPFSWSSQAYFPTKAMESILQTRFTIILVCKTWYTLGIADLYSHVYFDPTSPMSKSLHRVFAKKISLLAHVRRLTLRPPRVDYSKWSKRRAQSGYMKMAIAIISSLPRLRVLDASPETAAVLPIKRLSSTVQVVAIAAWDYGHNLPRPPQVTRPISAIAWQAVHVLHLDVAVFHRGMLDTQVNFQSVIRFALRDEKDSIESQDMDWETVGRIFDNWAFPSLQRVVIKSIDWPTMSTFLQRHSMTLQSLYFESGRVRLERVSAWLTETLILPNLRELKLKTIKNIFPYLNLDPIALESFEFDCILIIQEGLPYILDLLGRYQTLKSCRIYGHFSPDLALANRLLEHVVDQLATLRKRGVTVEIHSTCCWNPTLACKGECCPP
;
A
#
# COMPACT_ATOMS: atom_id res chain seq x y z
N MET A 1 -59.87 13.83 -31.88
CA MET A 1 -59.13 14.60 -32.91
C MET A 1 -58.46 15.75 -32.17
N ALA A 2 -57.15 15.83 -31.99
CA ALA A 2 -56.08 15.54 -32.93
C ALA A 2 -55.05 14.55 -32.37
N GLU A 3 -54.63 13.63 -33.24
CA GLU A 3 -53.45 12.79 -33.08
C GLU A 3 -52.21 13.69 -33.19
N GLU A 4 -51.52 13.92 -32.07
CA GLU A 4 -50.15 14.42 -32.11
C GLU A 4 -49.25 13.24 -32.43
N GLN A 5 -48.92 13.15 -33.72
CA GLN A 5 -48.01 12.20 -34.31
C GLN A 5 -46.72 12.10 -33.51
N ALA A 6 -46.49 10.90 -32.96
CA ALA A 6 -45.17 10.41 -32.63
C ALA A 6 -44.32 10.39 -33.92
N ARG A 7 -43.69 11.52 -34.24
CA ARG A 7 -42.55 11.56 -35.16
C ARG A 7 -41.40 10.82 -34.48
N GLY A 8 -41.35 9.52 -34.72
CA GLY A 8 -40.15 8.73 -34.49
C GLY A 8 -39.00 9.36 -35.27
N HIS A 9 -38.08 10.01 -34.56
CA HIS A 9 -36.77 10.32 -35.10
C HIS A 9 -36.01 9.00 -35.29
N PRO A 10 -35.70 8.61 -36.53
CA PRO A 10 -34.90 7.43 -36.77
C PRO A 10 -33.45 7.78 -36.42
N HIS A 11 -32.90 7.07 -35.43
CA HIS A 11 -31.46 7.04 -35.10
C HIS A 11 -30.82 8.32 -34.54
N GLN A 12 -31.29 8.84 -33.39
CA GLN A 12 -30.29 9.24 -32.40
C GLN A 12 -29.74 7.97 -31.76
N LYS A 13 -28.75 7.35 -32.42
CA LYS A 13 -27.91 6.33 -31.77
C LYS A 13 -27.16 7.05 -30.66
N GLY A 14 -27.79 7.15 -29.49
CA GLY A 14 -27.10 7.56 -28.27
C GLY A 14 -25.88 6.67 -28.10
N LEU A 15 -24.80 7.25 -27.57
CA LEU A 15 -23.61 6.45 -27.24
C LEU A 15 -24.04 5.23 -26.41
N PRO A 16 -23.51 4.04 -26.71
CA PRO A 16 -23.71 2.86 -25.86
C PRO A 16 -23.44 3.17 -24.39
N THR A 17 -24.20 2.52 -23.50
CA THR A 17 -24.07 2.67 -22.04
C THR A 17 -22.62 2.48 -21.57
N GLU A 18 -21.89 1.61 -22.24
CA GLU A 18 -20.50 1.24 -22.03
C GLU A 18 -19.58 2.42 -22.33
N LEU A 19 -19.81 3.14 -23.43
CA LEU A 19 -19.07 4.35 -23.76
C LEU A 19 -19.41 5.49 -22.80
N TRP A 20 -20.67 5.64 -22.41
CA TRP A 20 -21.04 6.62 -21.37
C TRP A 20 -20.37 6.33 -20.03
N LYS A 21 -20.25 5.05 -19.63
CA LYS A 21 -19.50 4.65 -18.44
C LYS A 21 -18.02 4.99 -18.56
N THR A 22 -17.40 4.74 -19.71
CA THR A 22 -16.00 5.11 -19.95
C THR A 22 -15.81 6.62 -19.88
N ILE A 23 -16.68 7.41 -20.52
CA ILE A 23 -16.63 8.87 -20.46
C ILE A 23 -16.81 9.36 -19.03
N PHE A 24 -17.80 8.84 -18.29
CA PHE A 24 -18.01 9.18 -16.89
C PHE A 24 -16.79 8.85 -16.04
N HIS A 25 -16.24 7.65 -16.21
CA HIS A 25 -15.08 7.19 -15.46
C HIS A 25 -13.86 8.09 -15.71
N GLU A 26 -13.51 8.36 -16.97
CA GLU A 26 -12.37 9.22 -17.30
C GLU A 26 -12.60 10.68 -16.92
N ALA A 27 -13.82 11.23 -17.09
CA ALA A 27 -14.16 12.59 -16.68
C ALA A 27 -14.13 12.80 -15.16
N THR A 28 -14.18 11.71 -14.39
CA THR A 28 -14.22 11.73 -12.92
C THR A 28 -12.98 11.12 -12.27
N LYS A 29 -11.96 10.82 -13.08
CA LYS A 29 -10.68 10.24 -12.66
C LYS A 29 -9.69 11.37 -12.41
N PHE A 30 -8.98 11.29 -11.29
CA PHE A 30 -7.85 12.17 -11.06
C PHE A 30 -6.62 11.66 -11.83
N PRO A 31 -5.85 12.53 -12.50
CA PRO A 31 -4.62 12.13 -13.16
C PRO A 31 -3.71 11.35 -12.20
N TYR A 32 -3.20 10.20 -12.63
CA TYR A 32 -2.25 9.36 -11.90
C TYR A 32 -2.77 8.64 -10.64
N LYS A 33 -4.09 8.66 -10.36
CA LYS A 33 -4.68 7.99 -9.20
C LYS A 33 -6.08 7.45 -9.51
N ASP A 34 -6.22 6.13 -9.75
CA ASP A 34 -7.55 5.51 -9.69
C ASP A 34 -7.90 5.24 -8.21
N GLU A 35 -8.22 6.30 -7.48
CA GLU A 35 -8.51 6.25 -6.04
C GLU A 35 -9.72 5.37 -5.68
N PHE A 36 -10.56 5.04 -6.67
CA PHE A 36 -11.73 4.18 -6.54
C PHE A 36 -11.58 2.86 -7.30
N THR A 37 -10.36 2.49 -7.67
CA THR A 37 -10.06 1.20 -8.29
C THR A 37 -10.74 0.08 -7.52
N THR A 38 -11.64 -0.61 -8.21
CA THR A 38 -12.35 -1.74 -7.64
C THR A 38 -11.61 -3.05 -7.89
N ASN A 39 -10.47 -2.97 -8.59
CA ASN A 39 -9.52 -4.06 -8.72
C ASN A 39 -8.70 -4.11 -7.42
N PRO A 40 -8.91 -5.13 -6.58
CA PRO A 40 -8.20 -5.28 -5.31
C PRO A 40 -6.68 -5.39 -5.50
N TYR A 41 -6.23 -5.70 -6.71
CA TYR A 41 -4.84 -5.96 -7.05
C TYR A 41 -4.17 -4.86 -7.86
N ALA A 42 -4.92 -3.88 -8.39
CA ALA A 42 -4.40 -2.84 -9.29
C ALA A 42 -3.47 -1.84 -8.61
N TYR A 43 -3.58 -1.72 -7.29
CA TYR A 43 -2.81 -0.76 -6.48
C TYR A 43 -2.29 -1.41 -5.20
N PHE A 44 -1.84 -2.67 -5.27
CA PHE A 44 -1.01 -3.24 -4.21
C PHE A 44 0.27 -2.39 -4.14
N PRO A 45 0.43 -1.53 -3.13
CA PRO A 45 0.88 -0.18 -3.37
C PRO A 45 2.37 -0.08 -3.12
N PHE A 46 3.10 0.32 -4.16
CA PHE A 46 4.39 1.00 -3.98
C PHE A 46 4.22 2.35 -3.25
N SER A 47 2.99 2.91 -3.21
CA SER A 47 2.69 4.26 -2.73
C SER A 47 1.39 4.39 -1.91
N TRP A 48 1.17 3.54 -0.89
CA TRP A 48 0.13 3.88 0.10
C TRP A 48 0.71 4.98 0.97
N SER A 49 0.38 6.20 0.62
CA SER A 49 0.58 7.36 1.48
C SER A 49 -0.48 7.36 2.58
N SER A 50 -0.13 7.88 3.75
CA SER A 50 -1.08 8.27 4.81
C SER A 50 -2.25 9.13 4.29
N GLN A 51 -2.09 9.82 3.14
CA GLN A 51 -3.15 10.54 2.43
C GLN A 51 -4.28 9.66 1.90
N ALA A 52 -4.14 8.32 1.86
CA ALA A 52 -5.25 7.42 1.53
C ALA A 52 -6.30 7.35 2.65
N TYR A 53 -5.94 7.76 3.86
CA TYR A 53 -6.78 7.68 5.06
C TYR A 53 -7.44 9.02 5.43
N PHE A 54 -7.03 10.11 4.80
CA PHE A 54 -7.65 11.42 4.98
C PHE A 54 -8.34 11.83 3.69
N PRO A 55 -9.58 12.34 3.74
CA PRO A 55 -10.12 13.13 2.64
C PRO A 55 -9.12 14.25 2.37
N THR A 56 -8.38 14.13 1.27
CA THR A 56 -7.55 15.22 0.79
C THR A 56 -8.46 16.23 0.12
N LYS A 57 -8.03 17.49 0.02
CA LYS A 57 -8.75 18.49 -0.79
C LYS A 57 -9.01 17.98 -2.22
N ALA A 58 -8.10 17.17 -2.76
CA ALA A 58 -8.28 16.50 -4.04
C ALA A 58 -9.46 15.52 -4.00
N MET A 59 -9.52 14.61 -3.02
CA MET A 59 -10.62 13.66 -2.85
C MET A 59 -11.99 14.34 -2.68
N GLU A 60 -12.04 15.42 -1.90
CA GLU A 60 -13.27 16.22 -1.75
C GLU A 60 -13.70 16.85 -3.08
N SER A 61 -12.75 17.41 -3.83
CA SER A 61 -13.01 17.97 -5.17
C SER A 61 -13.50 16.92 -6.15
N ILE A 62 -12.93 15.71 -6.13
CA ILE A 62 -13.36 14.59 -6.98
C ILE A 62 -14.79 14.14 -6.63
N LEU A 63 -15.08 13.95 -5.35
CA LEU A 63 -16.42 13.58 -4.88
C LEU A 63 -17.45 14.64 -5.26
N GLN A 64 -17.11 15.92 -5.09
CA GLN A 64 -17.98 17.03 -5.49
C GLN A 64 -18.22 17.05 -7.00
N THR A 65 -17.17 16.86 -7.81
CA THR A 65 -17.26 16.83 -9.27
C THR A 65 -18.15 15.69 -9.74
N ARG A 66 -17.96 14.48 -9.18
CA ARG A 66 -18.82 13.32 -9.44
C ARG A 66 -20.26 13.60 -9.06
N PHE A 67 -20.49 14.16 -7.87
CA PHE A 67 -21.81 14.51 -7.39
C PHE A 67 -22.51 15.49 -8.34
N THR A 68 -21.81 16.53 -8.79
CA THR A 68 -22.33 17.47 -9.78
C THR A 68 -22.69 16.78 -11.10
N ILE A 69 -21.82 15.90 -11.62
CA ILE A 69 -22.07 15.20 -12.90
C ILE A 69 -23.28 14.27 -12.80
N ILE A 70 -23.40 13.48 -11.72
CA ILE A 70 -24.54 12.54 -11.58
C ILE A 70 -25.89 13.26 -11.42
N LEU A 71 -25.89 14.53 -11.01
CA LEU A 71 -27.08 15.34 -10.87
C LEU A 71 -27.51 16.02 -12.18
N VAL A 72 -26.70 15.97 -13.25
CA VAL A 72 -27.02 16.62 -14.53
C VAL A 72 -28.28 16.01 -15.17
N CYS A 73 -28.39 14.68 -15.23
CA CYS A 73 -29.60 14.02 -15.73
C CYS A 73 -29.75 12.60 -15.18
N LYS A 74 -30.94 12.01 -15.39
CA LYS A 74 -31.28 10.66 -14.92
C LYS A 74 -30.32 9.57 -15.43
N THR A 75 -29.85 9.69 -16.67
CA THR A 75 -28.88 8.74 -17.25
C THR A 75 -27.56 8.76 -16.49
N TRP A 76 -27.00 9.96 -16.26
CA TRP A 76 -25.78 10.12 -15.47
C TRP A 76 -25.95 9.66 -14.03
N TYR A 77 -27.13 9.89 -13.43
CA TYR A 77 -27.46 9.34 -12.12
C TYR A 77 -27.37 7.82 -12.10
N THR A 78 -28.05 7.14 -13.02
CA THR A 78 -28.06 5.68 -13.09
C THR A 78 -26.67 5.09 -13.33
N LEU A 79 -25.83 5.77 -14.12
CA LEU A 79 -24.47 5.34 -14.42
C LEU A 79 -23.51 5.57 -13.25
N GLY A 80 -23.50 6.77 -12.69
CA GLY A 80 -22.46 7.21 -11.75
C GLY A 80 -22.77 6.97 -10.28
N ILE A 81 -24.01 6.61 -9.91
CA ILE A 81 -24.36 6.33 -8.52
C ILE A 81 -23.55 5.15 -7.95
N ALA A 82 -23.26 4.14 -8.78
CA ALA A 82 -22.47 2.99 -8.38
C ALA A 82 -21.02 3.39 -8.07
N ASP A 83 -20.45 4.29 -8.87
CA ASP A 83 -19.09 4.78 -8.71
C ASP A 83 -18.97 5.74 -7.52
N LEU A 84 -19.97 6.59 -7.30
CA LEU A 84 -20.04 7.48 -6.13
C LEU A 84 -20.04 6.69 -4.82
N TYR A 85 -20.82 5.61 -4.75
CA TYR A 85 -20.92 4.76 -3.56
C TYR A 85 -19.94 3.58 -3.56
N SER A 86 -19.02 3.50 -4.53
CA SER A 86 -18.06 2.39 -4.63
C SER A 86 -17.09 2.33 -3.45
N HIS A 87 -16.82 3.48 -2.83
CA HIS A 87 -15.97 3.62 -1.65
C HIS A 87 -16.69 4.45 -0.59
N VAL A 88 -16.75 3.90 0.62
CA VAL A 88 -17.33 4.56 1.78
C VAL A 88 -16.25 4.84 2.81
N TYR A 89 -16.18 6.09 3.25
CA TYR A 89 -15.46 6.48 4.45
C TYR A 89 -16.42 6.53 5.64
N PHE A 90 -16.09 5.85 6.72
CA PHE A 90 -16.94 5.76 7.90
C PHE A 90 -16.15 6.03 9.18
N ASP A 91 -16.56 7.08 9.90
CA ASP A 91 -16.07 7.44 11.22
C ASP A 91 -17.18 7.24 12.25
N PRO A 92 -17.11 6.21 13.11
CA PRO A 92 -18.15 5.93 14.10
C PRO A 92 -18.49 7.13 15.00
N THR A 93 -17.55 8.05 15.20
CA THR A 93 -17.73 9.24 16.05
C THR A 93 -18.35 10.42 15.31
N SER A 94 -18.36 10.41 13.98
CA SER A 94 -18.90 11.48 13.15
C SER A 94 -20.44 11.44 13.06
N PRO A 95 -21.14 12.57 13.29
CA PRO A 95 -22.58 12.69 13.02
C PRO A 95 -22.95 12.36 11.56
N MET A 96 -22.05 12.67 10.61
CA MET A 96 -22.28 12.39 9.19
C MET A 96 -22.27 10.89 8.91
N SER A 97 -21.36 10.15 9.54
CA SER A 97 -21.33 8.69 9.46
C SER A 97 -22.56 8.04 10.10
N LYS A 98 -23.07 8.58 11.22
CA LYS A 98 -24.36 8.13 11.78
C LYS A 98 -25.51 8.32 10.81
N SER A 99 -25.52 9.43 10.08
CA SER A 99 -26.52 9.70 9.04
C SER A 99 -26.37 8.74 7.86
N LEU A 100 -25.14 8.48 7.41
CA LEU A 100 -24.84 7.51 6.35
C LEU A 100 -25.32 6.10 6.73
N HIS A 101 -25.07 5.67 7.97
CA HIS A 101 -25.57 4.38 8.46
C HIS A 101 -27.10 4.28 8.42
N ARG A 102 -27.81 5.35 8.78
CA ARG A 102 -29.28 5.40 8.66
C ARG A 102 -29.74 5.36 7.20
N VAL A 103 -29.03 6.02 6.28
CA VAL A 103 -29.32 5.96 4.84
C VAL A 103 -29.14 4.54 4.32
N PHE A 104 -28.05 3.88 4.70
CA PHE A 104 -27.77 2.48 4.36
C PHE A 104 -28.79 1.51 4.91
N ALA A 105 -29.27 1.73 6.14
CA ALA A 105 -30.35 0.94 6.72
C ALA A 105 -31.68 1.09 5.94
N LYS A 106 -31.93 2.25 5.33
CA LYS A 106 -33.16 2.53 4.55
C LYS A 106 -33.04 2.18 3.07
N LYS A 107 -31.84 2.24 2.49
CA LYS A 107 -31.59 2.06 1.05
C LYS A 107 -30.57 0.95 0.83
N ILE A 108 -31.03 -0.29 1.01
CA ILE A 108 -30.21 -1.50 0.84
C ILE A 108 -29.58 -1.58 -0.56
N SER A 109 -30.24 -1.06 -1.59
CA SER A 109 -29.70 -1.02 -2.95
C SER A 109 -28.36 -0.26 -3.06
N LEU A 110 -28.14 0.77 -2.23
CA LEU A 110 -26.87 1.50 -2.21
C LEU A 110 -25.72 0.65 -1.63
N LEU A 111 -26.02 -0.26 -0.70
CA LEU A 111 -25.02 -1.16 -0.11
C LEU A 111 -24.41 -2.09 -1.14
N ALA A 112 -25.17 -2.46 -2.17
CA ALA A 112 -24.70 -3.33 -3.26
C ALA A 112 -23.64 -2.66 -4.15
N HIS A 113 -23.46 -1.34 -4.05
CA HIS A 113 -22.43 -0.62 -4.79
C HIS A 113 -21.10 -0.50 -4.03
N VAL A 114 -21.12 -0.64 -2.71
CA VAL A 114 -19.93 -0.47 -1.87
C VAL A 114 -18.95 -1.63 -2.08
N ARG A 115 -17.78 -1.33 -2.64
CA ARG A 115 -16.68 -2.29 -2.86
C ARG A 115 -15.48 -2.00 -1.97
N ARG A 116 -15.34 -0.78 -1.47
CA ARG A 116 -14.29 -0.38 -0.52
C ARG A 116 -14.90 0.29 0.70
N LEU A 117 -14.42 -0.07 1.88
CA LEU A 117 -14.81 0.56 3.14
C LEU A 117 -13.54 1.00 3.89
N THR A 118 -13.47 2.27 4.25
CA THR A 118 -12.43 2.82 5.11
C THR A 118 -13.03 3.19 6.46
N LEU A 119 -12.59 2.53 7.52
CA LEU A 119 -13.07 2.69 8.89
C LEU A 119 -12.07 3.47 9.72
N ARG A 120 -12.48 4.64 10.20
CA ARG A 120 -11.70 5.44 11.13
C ARG A 120 -11.75 4.82 12.53
N PRO A 121 -10.65 4.84 13.31
CA PRO A 121 -10.74 4.55 14.73
C PRO A 121 -11.68 5.55 15.43
N PRO A 122 -12.50 5.12 16.40
CA PRO A 122 -13.29 6.04 17.17
C PRO A 122 -12.37 6.89 18.06
N ARG A 123 -12.52 8.22 17.96
CA ARG A 123 -11.84 9.16 18.85
C ARG A 123 -12.52 9.12 20.22
N VAL A 124 -11.95 8.34 21.15
CA VAL A 124 -12.45 8.21 22.52
C VAL A 124 -11.39 8.73 23.48
N ASP A 125 -11.78 9.67 24.34
CA ASP A 125 -10.94 10.08 25.46
C ASP A 125 -11.05 9.04 26.58
N TYR A 126 -9.94 8.32 26.81
CA TYR A 126 -9.86 7.17 27.70
C TYR A 126 -9.81 7.52 29.19
N SER A 127 -9.73 8.80 29.54
CA SER A 127 -9.70 9.26 30.94
C SER A 127 -11.03 9.09 31.67
N LYS A 128 -12.15 8.88 30.96
CA LYS A 128 -13.50 8.80 31.54
C LYS A 128 -14.17 7.45 31.27
N TRP A 129 -14.66 6.78 32.32
CA TRP A 129 -15.35 5.48 32.22
C TRP A 129 -16.57 5.48 31.30
N SER A 130 -17.38 6.55 31.34
CA SER A 130 -18.54 6.73 30.44
C SER A 130 -18.15 6.72 28.95
N LYS A 131 -16.94 7.20 28.63
CA LYS A 131 -16.41 7.20 27.26
C LYS A 131 -15.95 5.79 26.82
N ARG A 132 -15.54 4.91 27.74
CA ARG A 132 -15.25 3.48 27.43
C ARG A 132 -16.50 2.71 26.98
N ARG A 133 -17.67 2.94 27.59
CA ARG A 133 -18.94 2.33 27.09
C ARG A 133 -19.28 2.80 25.67
N ALA A 134 -19.03 4.08 25.36
CA ALA A 134 -19.27 4.61 24.02
C ALA A 134 -18.41 3.92 22.96
N GLN A 135 -17.16 3.55 23.29
CA GLN A 135 -16.29 2.76 22.41
C GLN A 135 -16.93 1.44 21.97
N SER A 136 -17.51 0.68 22.91
CA SER A 136 -18.18 -0.59 22.57
C SER A 136 -19.36 -0.35 21.60
N GLY A 137 -20.12 0.72 21.77
CA GLY A 137 -21.18 1.12 20.85
C GLY A 137 -20.66 1.44 19.45
N TYR A 138 -19.57 2.21 19.36
CA TYR A 138 -18.92 2.54 18.08
C TYR A 138 -18.35 1.31 17.37
N MET A 139 -17.75 0.39 18.13
CA MET A 139 -17.23 -0.88 17.61
C MET A 139 -18.35 -1.77 17.08
N LYS A 140 -19.48 -1.89 17.80
CA LYS A 140 -20.67 -2.61 17.31
C LYS A 140 -21.20 -2.02 16.01
N MET A 141 -21.20 -0.69 15.89
CA MET A 141 -21.63 0.00 14.67
C MET A 141 -20.70 -0.30 13.48
N ALA A 142 -19.38 -0.28 13.70
CA ALA A 142 -18.41 -0.64 12.67
C ALA A 142 -18.61 -2.08 12.18
N ILE A 143 -18.77 -3.05 13.10
CA ILE A 143 -19.04 -4.46 12.78
C ILE A 143 -20.34 -4.62 12.00
N ALA A 144 -21.40 -3.91 12.41
CA ALA A 144 -22.70 -3.97 11.74
C ALA A 144 -22.63 -3.46 10.29
N ILE A 145 -21.81 -2.44 10.03
CA ILE A 145 -21.60 -1.94 8.67
C ILE A 145 -20.79 -2.93 7.85
N ILE A 146 -19.67 -3.44 8.36
CA ILE A 146 -18.86 -4.43 7.62
C ILE A 146 -19.71 -5.63 7.21
N SER A 147 -20.53 -6.13 8.13
CA SER A 147 -21.41 -7.28 7.91
C SER A 147 -22.55 -7.01 6.93
N SER A 148 -22.92 -5.75 6.67
CA SER A 148 -24.04 -5.39 5.79
C SER A 148 -23.64 -5.09 4.36
N LEU A 149 -22.35 -5.15 4.01
CA LEU A 149 -21.83 -4.84 2.67
C LEU A 149 -21.63 -6.11 1.84
N PRO A 150 -22.57 -6.50 0.96
CA PRO A 150 -22.53 -7.78 0.25
C PRO A 150 -21.46 -7.88 -0.84
N ARG A 151 -20.90 -6.74 -1.28
CA ARG A 151 -19.89 -6.69 -2.35
C ARG A 151 -18.57 -6.06 -1.92
N LEU A 152 -18.34 -5.97 -0.60
CA LEU A 152 -17.10 -5.44 -0.06
C LEU A 152 -15.92 -6.30 -0.52
N ARG A 153 -14.92 -5.66 -1.17
CA ARG A 153 -13.68 -6.27 -1.66
C ARG A 153 -12.45 -5.78 -0.91
N VAL A 154 -12.45 -4.51 -0.51
CA VAL A 154 -11.32 -3.83 0.12
C VAL A 154 -11.78 -3.25 1.46
N LEU A 155 -11.10 -3.61 2.54
CA LEU A 155 -11.35 -3.09 3.88
C LEU A 155 -10.11 -2.37 4.39
N ASP A 156 -10.21 -1.08 4.63
CA ASP A 156 -9.20 -0.33 5.37
C ASP A 156 -9.71 -0.11 6.80
N ALA A 157 -8.96 -0.58 7.79
CA ALA A 157 -9.35 -0.52 9.18
C ALA A 157 -8.21 0.03 10.06
N SER A 158 -8.61 0.56 11.21
CA SER A 158 -7.67 0.86 12.29
C SER A 158 -7.32 -0.41 13.08
N PRO A 159 -6.22 -0.43 13.85
CA PRO A 159 -5.87 -1.60 14.67
C PRO A 159 -6.95 -1.93 15.71
N GLU A 160 -7.57 -0.89 16.29
CA GLU A 160 -8.66 -1.03 17.26
C GLU A 160 -9.90 -1.66 16.63
N THR A 161 -10.19 -1.30 15.38
CA THR A 161 -11.30 -1.88 14.63
C THR A 161 -10.97 -3.31 14.20
N ALA A 162 -9.73 -3.57 13.76
CA ALA A 162 -9.23 -4.89 13.38
C ALA A 162 -9.36 -5.91 14.52
N ALA A 163 -9.03 -5.49 15.75
CA ALA A 163 -9.14 -6.30 16.97
C ALA A 163 -10.57 -6.79 17.29
N VAL A 164 -11.58 -6.05 16.81
CA VAL A 164 -13.00 -6.37 17.05
C VAL A 164 -13.72 -6.83 15.79
N LEU A 165 -13.03 -6.92 14.64
CA LEU A 165 -13.61 -7.47 13.43
C LEU A 165 -14.25 -8.82 13.74
N PRO A 166 -15.38 -9.16 13.09
CA PRO A 166 -16.17 -10.32 13.45
C PRO A 166 -15.28 -11.56 13.51
N ILE A 167 -15.07 -12.06 14.73
CA ILE A 167 -14.25 -13.23 15.09
C ILE A 167 -14.68 -14.49 14.31
N LYS A 168 -15.89 -14.49 13.74
CA LYS A 168 -16.48 -15.64 13.05
C LYS A 168 -16.23 -15.69 11.53
N ARG A 169 -16.28 -14.59 10.77
CA ARG A 169 -15.90 -14.55 9.33
C ARG A 169 -16.05 -13.14 8.76
N LEU A 170 -15.05 -12.64 8.02
CA LEU A 170 -15.30 -11.61 7.01
C LEU A 170 -16.07 -12.23 5.85
N SER A 171 -16.79 -11.40 5.08
CA SER A 171 -17.38 -11.86 3.82
C SER A 171 -16.30 -12.45 2.92
N SER A 172 -16.60 -13.56 2.24
CA SER A 172 -15.69 -14.19 1.27
C SER A 172 -15.37 -13.29 0.07
N THR A 173 -16.12 -12.20 -0.09
CA THR A 173 -15.85 -11.18 -1.10
C THR A 173 -14.67 -10.27 -0.75
N VAL A 174 -14.27 -10.20 0.53
CA VAL A 174 -13.18 -9.33 1.00
C VAL A 174 -11.84 -9.96 0.64
N GLN A 175 -11.15 -9.37 -0.32
CA GLN A 175 -9.88 -9.87 -0.86
C GLN A 175 -8.67 -9.08 -0.36
N VAL A 176 -8.86 -7.82 0.01
CA VAL A 176 -7.81 -6.91 0.48
C VAL A 176 -8.17 -6.38 1.84
N VAL A 177 -7.21 -6.42 2.76
CA VAL A 177 -7.34 -5.73 4.04
C VAL A 177 -6.09 -4.93 4.38
N ALA A 178 -6.33 -3.67 4.74
CA ALA A 178 -5.36 -2.77 5.33
C ALA A 178 -5.63 -2.59 6.82
N ILE A 179 -4.60 -2.76 7.65
CA ILE A 179 -4.62 -2.34 9.04
C ILE A 179 -3.50 -1.32 9.22
N ALA A 180 -3.87 -0.04 9.21
CA ALA A 180 -2.91 1.06 9.31
C ALA A 180 -3.04 1.73 10.68
N ALA A 181 -1.94 2.19 11.28
CA ALA A 181 -2.03 3.04 12.46
C ALA A 181 -2.33 4.48 12.02
N TRP A 182 -3.44 5.05 12.47
CA TRP A 182 -3.84 6.38 12.05
C TRP A 182 -3.11 7.45 12.87
N ASP A 183 -2.80 8.58 12.25
CA ASP A 183 -2.28 9.75 12.97
C ASP A 183 -3.35 10.26 13.93
N TYR A 184 -3.02 10.16 15.22
CA TYR A 184 -3.86 10.58 16.33
C TYR A 184 -3.57 12.04 16.75
N GLY A 185 -2.65 12.72 16.06
CA GLY A 185 -2.02 13.93 16.57
C GLY A 185 -1.17 13.62 17.80
N HIS A 186 -0.26 14.54 18.15
CA HIS A 186 0.71 14.36 19.23
C HIS A 186 0.10 14.16 20.65
N ASN A 187 -1.22 14.21 20.82
CA ASN A 187 -1.88 14.41 22.11
C ASN A 187 -2.95 13.38 22.51
N LEU A 188 -2.91 12.13 22.04
CA LEU A 188 -3.80 11.08 22.58
C LEU A 188 -3.08 10.11 23.53
N PRO A 189 -3.66 9.84 24.71
CA PRO A 189 -3.12 8.93 25.71
C PRO A 189 -3.14 7.50 25.17
N ARG A 190 -2.21 6.69 25.69
CA ARG A 190 -1.90 5.30 25.32
C ARG A 190 -3.04 4.56 24.61
N PRO A 191 -2.77 3.93 23.45
CA PRO A 191 -3.78 3.18 22.70
C PRO A 191 -4.43 2.11 23.59
N PRO A 192 -5.69 1.73 23.33
CA PRO A 192 -6.33 0.67 24.09
C PRO A 192 -5.51 -0.62 23.94
N GLN A 193 -5.17 -1.26 25.05
CA GLN A 193 -4.61 -2.61 25.03
C GLN A 193 -5.61 -3.51 24.30
N VAL A 194 -5.23 -4.03 23.13
CA VAL A 194 -6.02 -5.02 22.42
C VAL A 194 -5.99 -6.29 23.28
N THR A 195 -7.15 -6.70 23.76
CA THR A 195 -7.28 -7.88 24.64
C THR A 195 -7.69 -9.15 23.89
N ARG A 196 -7.83 -9.08 22.55
CA ARG A 196 -8.32 -10.20 21.74
C ARG A 196 -7.44 -10.46 20.51
N PRO A 197 -7.10 -11.73 20.21
CA PRO A 197 -6.29 -12.07 19.05
C PRO A 197 -7.06 -11.81 17.75
N ILE A 198 -6.32 -11.50 16.68
CA ILE A 198 -6.87 -11.54 15.33
C ILE A 198 -7.10 -13.01 14.96
N SER A 199 -8.36 -13.39 14.76
CA SER A 199 -8.74 -14.76 14.41
C SER A 199 -8.36 -15.08 12.96
N ALA A 200 -7.45 -16.04 12.72
CA ALA A 200 -7.07 -16.53 11.39
C ALA A 200 -8.28 -16.89 10.49
N ILE A 201 -9.32 -17.45 11.10
CA ILE A 201 -10.55 -17.89 10.42
C ILE A 201 -11.28 -16.71 9.76
N ALA A 202 -11.15 -15.50 10.32
CA ALA A 202 -11.77 -14.31 9.75
C ALA A 202 -11.15 -13.88 8.39
N TRP A 203 -9.96 -14.38 8.03
CA TRP A 203 -9.16 -13.89 6.90
C TRP A 203 -9.00 -14.90 5.77
N GLN A 204 -9.74 -16.00 5.79
CA GLN A 204 -9.59 -17.09 4.81
C GLN A 204 -9.66 -16.64 3.34
N ALA A 205 -10.43 -15.60 3.02
CA ALA A 205 -10.59 -15.10 1.65
C ALA A 205 -9.64 -13.93 1.31
N VAL A 206 -8.81 -13.50 2.26
CA VAL A 206 -7.91 -12.35 2.09
C VAL A 206 -6.69 -12.81 1.31
N HIS A 207 -6.50 -12.19 0.15
CA HIS A 207 -5.36 -12.44 -0.74
C HIS A 207 -4.24 -11.43 -0.54
N VAL A 208 -4.60 -10.28 0.02
CA VAL A 208 -3.75 -9.11 0.15
C VAL A 208 -3.88 -8.58 1.57
N LEU A 209 -2.78 -8.60 2.31
CA LEU A 209 -2.72 -8.11 3.69
C LEU A 209 -1.67 -7.01 3.81
N HIS A 210 -2.06 -5.89 4.40
CA HIS A 210 -1.16 -4.78 4.67
C HIS A 210 -1.25 -4.38 6.13
N LEU A 211 -0.08 -4.26 6.77
CA LEU A 211 0.04 -3.93 8.18
C LEU A 211 0.99 -2.76 8.38
N ASP A 212 0.63 -1.91 9.33
CA ASP A 212 1.54 -0.95 9.94
C ASP A 212 2.25 -1.57 11.14
N VAL A 213 3.55 -1.36 11.28
CA VAL A 213 4.34 -1.94 12.37
C VAL A 213 3.87 -1.47 13.76
N ALA A 214 3.28 -0.27 13.86
CA ALA A 214 2.70 0.21 15.11
C ALA A 214 1.48 -0.61 15.58
N VAL A 215 0.95 -1.50 14.73
CA VAL A 215 -0.09 -2.48 15.11
C VAL A 215 0.46 -3.50 16.11
N PHE A 216 1.73 -3.90 16.00
CA PHE A 216 2.33 -4.98 16.80
C PHE A 216 2.46 -4.57 18.27
N HIS A 217 2.83 -3.31 18.55
CA HIS A 217 2.85 -2.72 19.89
C HIS A 217 1.48 -2.62 20.58
N ARG A 218 0.38 -2.83 19.84
CA ARG A 218 -0.98 -2.64 20.37
C ARG A 218 -1.61 -3.92 20.91
N GLY A 219 -0.86 -5.01 21.02
CA GLY A 219 -1.34 -6.27 21.61
C GLY A 219 -1.81 -7.29 20.57
N MET A 220 -1.14 -7.37 19.42
CA MET A 220 -1.28 -8.57 18.60
C MET A 220 -0.71 -9.76 19.38
N LEU A 221 -1.54 -10.75 19.67
CA LEU A 221 -1.13 -11.91 20.43
C LEU A 221 -0.30 -12.85 19.56
N ASP A 222 0.68 -13.48 20.22
CA ASP A 222 1.62 -14.48 19.71
C ASP A 222 0.96 -15.84 19.39
N THR A 223 -0.35 -15.83 19.09
CA THR A 223 -1.09 -17.04 18.76
C THR A 223 -0.80 -17.47 17.34
N GLN A 224 -0.74 -18.77 17.08
CA GLN A 224 -0.54 -19.26 15.73
C GLN A 224 -1.68 -18.84 14.79
N VAL A 225 -1.33 -18.18 13.69
CA VAL A 225 -2.28 -17.70 12.67
C VAL A 225 -1.81 -18.18 11.30
N ASN A 226 -2.68 -18.91 10.59
CA ASN A 226 -2.41 -19.34 9.23
C ASN A 226 -3.21 -18.49 8.22
N PHE A 227 -2.50 -17.70 7.42
CA PHE A 227 -3.04 -16.89 6.34
C PHE A 227 -2.97 -17.65 5.00
N GLN A 228 -3.80 -18.69 4.86
CA GLN A 228 -3.74 -19.65 3.75
C GLN A 228 -3.75 -19.00 2.35
N SER A 229 -4.56 -17.95 2.16
CA SER A 229 -4.81 -17.35 0.85
C SER A 229 -4.00 -16.10 0.57
N VAL A 230 -3.22 -15.60 1.54
CA VAL A 230 -2.46 -14.36 1.36
C VAL A 230 -1.30 -14.61 0.41
N ILE A 231 -1.39 -14.01 -0.77
CA ILE A 231 -0.39 -14.05 -1.83
C ILE A 231 0.47 -12.79 -1.87
N ARG A 232 -0.03 -11.68 -1.30
CA ARG A 232 0.72 -10.42 -1.21
C ARG A 232 0.65 -9.83 0.20
N PHE A 233 1.81 -9.52 0.76
CA PHE A 233 1.95 -8.99 2.11
C PHE A 233 2.73 -7.68 2.10
N ALA A 234 2.29 -6.69 2.86
CA ALA A 234 3.08 -5.48 3.10
C ALA A 234 3.19 -5.16 4.58
N LEU A 235 4.39 -4.80 5.01
CA LEU A 235 4.69 -4.26 6.32
C LEU A 235 5.38 -2.91 6.18
N ARG A 236 4.91 -1.91 6.90
CA ARG A 236 5.46 -0.55 6.83
C ARG A 236 5.49 0.12 8.18
N ASP A 237 6.43 1.03 8.35
CA ASP A 237 6.39 2.06 9.39
C ASP A 237 6.06 3.41 8.72
N GLU A 238 4.81 3.89 8.84
CA GLU A 238 4.41 5.20 8.28
C GLU A 238 4.91 6.38 9.14
N LYS A 239 5.35 6.12 10.37
CA LYS A 239 5.80 7.15 11.28
C LYS A 239 7.32 7.18 11.29
N ASP A 240 7.89 7.83 10.28
CA ASP A 240 9.28 8.31 10.27
C ASP A 240 9.62 9.22 11.50
N SER A 241 8.66 9.48 12.39
CA SER A 241 8.73 10.32 13.58
C SER A 241 8.44 9.62 14.92
N ILE A 242 8.07 8.33 14.96
CA ILE A 242 8.22 7.63 16.25
C ILE A 242 9.71 7.53 16.44
N GLU A 243 10.21 8.05 17.56
CA GLU A 243 11.55 7.80 18.03
C GLU A 243 11.77 6.29 17.99
N SER A 244 12.35 5.81 16.89
CA SER A 244 12.57 4.40 16.54
C SER A 244 13.47 3.65 17.54
N GLN A 245 13.81 4.33 18.64
CA GLN A 245 14.46 3.83 19.84
C GLN A 245 13.55 2.90 20.66
N ASP A 246 12.21 3.02 20.54
CA ASP A 246 11.25 2.22 21.34
C ASP A 246 10.59 1.05 20.59
N MET A 247 10.95 0.80 19.32
CA MET A 247 10.41 -0.33 18.55
C MET A 247 11.06 -1.64 18.98
N ASP A 248 10.25 -2.58 19.46
CA ASP A 248 10.67 -3.90 19.94
C ASP A 248 10.60 -4.91 18.79
N TRP A 249 11.70 -4.96 18.01
CA TRP A 249 11.84 -5.87 16.87
C TRP A 249 11.85 -7.34 17.26
N GLU A 250 12.27 -7.67 18.49
CA GLU A 250 12.20 -9.03 19.02
C GLU A 250 10.74 -9.48 19.15
N THR A 251 9.86 -8.61 19.65
CA THR A 251 8.42 -8.88 19.68
C THR A 251 7.82 -8.99 18.28
N VAL A 252 8.22 -8.15 17.33
CA VAL A 252 7.77 -8.26 15.93
C VAL A 252 8.19 -9.61 15.32
N GLY A 253 9.45 -10.01 15.53
CA GLY A 253 9.98 -11.30 15.07
C GLY A 253 9.20 -12.49 15.65
N ARG A 254 9.00 -12.52 16.98
CA ARG A 254 8.22 -13.59 17.65
C ARG A 254 6.81 -13.72 17.09
N ILE A 255 6.11 -12.61 16.87
CA ILE A 255 4.77 -12.62 16.27
C ILE A 255 4.82 -13.21 14.87
N PHE A 256 5.80 -12.82 14.04
CA PHE A 256 5.95 -13.41 12.72
C PHE A 256 6.28 -14.90 12.79
N ASP A 257 7.02 -15.38 13.78
CA ASP A 257 7.34 -16.80 13.93
C ASP A 257 6.09 -17.65 14.16
N ASN A 258 5.06 -17.07 14.76
CA ASN A 258 3.77 -17.72 14.92
C ASN A 258 2.83 -17.59 13.72
N TRP A 259 3.21 -16.84 12.68
CA TRP A 259 2.36 -16.65 11.50
C TRP A 259 2.86 -17.45 10.31
N ALA A 260 1.93 -18.06 9.59
CA ALA A 260 2.20 -18.83 8.38
C ALA A 260 1.53 -18.19 7.16
N PHE A 261 2.31 -18.01 6.09
CA PHE A 261 1.85 -17.53 4.79
C PHE A 261 2.25 -18.53 3.69
N PRO A 262 1.55 -19.67 3.56
CA PRO A 262 1.97 -20.76 2.67
C PRO A 262 1.92 -20.41 1.17
N SER A 263 1.14 -19.39 0.80
CA SER A 263 0.96 -18.96 -0.60
C SER A 263 1.68 -17.65 -0.93
N LEU A 264 2.57 -17.17 -0.06
CA LEU A 264 3.14 -15.83 -0.18
C LEU A 264 4.05 -15.70 -1.39
N GLN A 265 3.71 -14.79 -2.31
CA GLN A 265 4.47 -14.56 -3.54
C GLN A 265 5.10 -13.16 -3.60
N ARG A 266 4.48 -12.15 -2.98
CA ARG A 266 4.95 -10.76 -3.09
C ARG A 266 5.01 -10.10 -1.72
N VAL A 267 6.14 -9.48 -1.43
CA VAL A 267 6.39 -8.81 -0.16
C VAL A 267 6.85 -7.37 -0.38
N VAL A 268 6.24 -6.45 0.36
CA VAL A 268 6.65 -5.04 0.44
C VAL A 268 7.03 -4.71 1.88
N ILE A 269 8.22 -4.17 2.07
CA ILE A 269 8.79 -3.85 3.37
C ILE A 269 9.25 -2.40 3.33
N LYS A 270 8.78 -1.58 4.29
CA LYS A 270 9.18 -0.17 4.36
C LYS A 270 9.56 0.23 5.77
N SER A 271 10.77 0.75 5.94
CA SER A 271 11.30 1.27 7.21
C SER A 271 11.30 0.23 8.34
N ILE A 272 11.59 -1.03 8.01
CA ILE A 272 11.71 -2.16 8.95
C ILE A 272 13.18 -2.59 9.08
N ASP A 273 13.58 -3.16 10.22
CA ASP A 273 14.93 -3.71 10.37
C ASP A 273 15.15 -4.95 9.49
N TRP A 274 16.37 -5.10 8.98
CA TRP A 274 16.72 -6.21 8.11
C TRP A 274 16.73 -7.58 8.81
N PRO A 275 17.30 -7.77 10.02
CA PRO A 275 17.37 -9.09 10.65
C PRO A 275 16.02 -9.75 10.92
N THR A 276 15.04 -8.97 11.39
CA THR A 276 13.66 -9.47 11.59
C THR A 276 13.06 -9.89 10.25
N MET A 277 13.25 -9.09 9.21
CA MET A 277 12.68 -9.38 7.91
C MET A 277 13.40 -10.49 7.13
N SER A 278 14.72 -10.63 7.27
CA SER A 278 15.46 -11.71 6.62
C SER A 278 14.99 -13.07 7.13
N THR A 279 14.77 -13.19 8.45
CA THR A 279 14.22 -14.39 9.09
C THR A 279 12.81 -14.72 8.58
N PHE A 280 11.95 -13.70 8.47
CA PHE A 280 10.63 -13.85 7.86
C PHE A 280 10.70 -14.31 6.39
N LEU A 281 11.54 -13.66 5.58
CA LEU A 281 11.68 -13.98 4.16
C LEU A 281 12.27 -15.37 3.94
N GLN A 282 13.19 -15.84 4.79
CA GLN A 282 13.80 -17.16 4.71
C GLN A 282 12.75 -18.29 4.74
N ARG A 283 11.74 -18.15 5.62
CA ARG A 283 10.62 -19.11 5.73
C ARG A 283 9.73 -19.15 4.49
N HIS A 284 9.77 -18.11 3.66
CA HIS A 284 8.99 -17.97 2.43
C HIS A 284 9.86 -17.99 1.15
N SER A 285 11.13 -18.36 1.28
CA SER A 285 12.13 -18.36 0.19
C SER A 285 11.66 -19.13 -1.05
N MET A 286 10.98 -20.26 -0.84
CA MET A 286 10.51 -21.13 -1.91
C MET A 286 9.27 -20.61 -2.65
N THR A 287 8.50 -19.69 -2.08
CA THR A 287 7.25 -19.18 -2.70
C THR A 287 7.39 -17.74 -3.20
N LEU A 288 8.35 -17.00 -2.66
CA LEU A 288 8.55 -15.58 -2.96
C LEU A 288 9.02 -15.35 -4.40
N GLN A 289 8.32 -14.47 -5.10
CA GLN A 289 8.57 -14.08 -6.49
C GLN A 289 8.94 -12.61 -6.64
N SER A 290 8.48 -11.73 -5.74
CA SER A 290 8.69 -10.29 -5.81
C SER A 290 8.95 -9.71 -4.43
N LEU A 291 10.02 -8.92 -4.30
CA LEU A 291 10.41 -8.25 -3.06
C LEU A 291 10.65 -6.77 -3.32
N TYR A 292 9.96 -5.92 -2.57
CA TYR A 292 10.28 -4.51 -2.46
C TYR A 292 10.73 -4.19 -1.04
N PHE A 293 11.94 -3.65 -0.90
CA PHE A 293 12.50 -3.24 0.38
C PHE A 293 12.88 -1.75 0.34
N GLU A 294 12.31 -0.98 1.26
CA GLU A 294 12.61 0.45 1.45
C GLU A 294 13.24 0.68 2.83
N SER A 295 14.48 1.16 2.86
CA SER A 295 15.19 1.51 4.09
C SER A 295 15.09 3.01 4.37
N GLY A 296 14.48 3.38 5.50
CA GLY A 296 14.36 4.76 5.98
C GLY A 296 15.67 5.39 6.49
N ARG A 297 15.60 6.66 6.93
CA ARG A 297 16.75 7.53 7.32
C ARG A 297 17.60 7.01 8.47
N VAL A 298 17.02 6.17 9.31
CA VAL A 298 17.60 5.77 10.59
C VAL A 298 17.70 4.25 10.57
N ARG A 299 18.87 3.68 10.25
CA ARG A 299 19.29 2.32 10.69
C ARG A 299 20.59 1.76 10.12
N LEU A 300 21.19 2.34 9.08
CA LEU A 300 22.43 1.76 8.54
C LEU A 300 23.65 1.89 9.48
N GLU A 301 23.60 2.83 10.42
CA GLU A 301 24.77 3.21 11.25
C GLU A 301 24.92 2.40 12.55
N ARG A 302 23.97 1.51 12.89
CA ARG A 302 23.98 0.79 14.19
C ARG A 302 24.26 -0.71 14.12
N VAL A 303 24.61 -1.31 12.98
CA VAL A 303 24.37 -2.77 12.84
C VAL A 303 25.57 -3.62 12.43
N SER A 304 26.32 -4.04 13.44
CA SER A 304 27.15 -5.25 13.43
C SER A 304 26.34 -6.56 13.26
N ALA A 305 25.01 -6.51 13.37
CA ALA A 305 24.09 -7.66 13.30
C ALA A 305 23.44 -7.93 11.93
N TRP A 306 23.79 -7.21 10.84
CA TRP A 306 23.29 -7.53 9.49
C TRP A 306 24.11 -8.64 8.80
N LEU A 307 25.17 -9.11 9.45
CA LEU A 307 25.94 -10.30 9.08
C LEU A 307 25.13 -11.58 9.39
N THR A 308 24.00 -11.73 8.71
CA THR A 308 23.22 -12.96 8.67
C THR A 308 23.77 -13.88 7.59
N GLU A 309 23.53 -15.19 7.69
CA GLU A 309 23.83 -16.11 6.60
C GLU A 309 23.17 -15.64 5.29
N THR A 310 23.76 -15.97 4.14
CA THR A 310 23.23 -15.60 2.83
C THR A 310 21.79 -16.11 2.67
N LEU A 311 20.85 -15.18 2.46
CA LEU A 311 19.45 -15.47 2.21
C LEU A 311 19.25 -15.82 0.73
N ILE A 312 19.16 -17.12 0.47
CA ILE A 312 18.91 -17.67 -0.87
C ILE A 312 17.42 -17.56 -1.20
N LEU A 313 17.09 -16.87 -2.30
CA LEU A 313 15.72 -16.67 -2.76
C LEU A 313 15.58 -17.25 -4.19
N PRO A 314 15.40 -18.57 -4.33
CA PRO A 314 15.55 -19.26 -5.61
C PRO A 314 14.51 -18.82 -6.66
N ASN A 315 13.30 -18.48 -6.22
CA ASN A 315 12.17 -18.13 -7.10
C ASN A 315 11.95 -16.63 -7.25
N LEU A 316 12.81 -15.78 -6.67
CA LEU A 316 12.67 -14.34 -6.74
C LEU A 316 12.98 -13.84 -8.15
N ARG A 317 11.97 -13.26 -8.81
CA ARG A 317 12.05 -12.71 -10.17
C ARG A 317 12.16 -11.19 -10.19
N GLU A 318 11.60 -10.53 -9.19
CA GLU A 318 11.57 -9.07 -9.10
C GLU A 318 12.18 -8.62 -7.77
N LEU A 319 13.20 -7.77 -7.84
CA LEU A 319 13.80 -7.14 -6.67
C LEU A 319 13.80 -5.63 -6.85
N LYS A 320 13.11 -4.93 -5.95
CA LYS A 320 13.16 -3.47 -5.84
C LYS A 320 13.74 -3.07 -4.50
N LEU A 321 14.71 -2.17 -4.53
CA LEU A 321 15.43 -1.68 -3.37
C LEU A 321 15.37 -0.15 -3.39
N LYS A 322 14.93 0.47 -2.29
CA LYS A 322 14.93 1.91 -2.13
C LYS A 322 15.60 2.31 -0.82
N THR A 323 16.66 3.10 -0.88
CA THR A 323 17.51 3.33 0.28
C THR A 323 18.07 4.74 0.28
N ILE A 324 18.56 5.17 1.44
CA ILE A 324 19.21 6.49 1.53
C ILE A 324 20.70 6.40 1.27
N LYS A 325 21.36 5.34 1.72
CA LYS A 325 22.77 5.05 1.45
C LYS A 325 22.90 3.66 0.81
N ASN A 326 24.10 3.34 0.35
CA ASN A 326 24.42 2.02 -0.18
C ASN A 326 24.16 0.91 0.87
N ILE A 327 23.30 -0.07 0.53
CA ILE A 327 22.94 -1.20 1.42
C ILE A 327 23.62 -2.50 1.05
N PHE A 328 24.29 -2.58 -0.10
CA PHE A 328 24.88 -3.82 -0.60
C PHE A 328 25.88 -4.49 0.34
N PRO A 329 26.70 -3.75 1.12
CA PRO A 329 27.58 -4.39 2.12
C PRO A 329 26.82 -5.14 3.23
N TYR A 330 25.53 -4.88 3.40
CA TYR A 330 24.71 -5.40 4.49
C TYR A 330 23.58 -6.31 4.01
N LEU A 331 23.30 -6.31 2.69
CA LEU A 331 22.21 -7.04 2.09
C LEU A 331 22.70 -8.41 1.61
N ASN A 332 22.61 -9.42 2.47
CA ASN A 332 23.02 -10.79 2.15
C ASN A 332 21.94 -11.54 1.36
N LEU A 333 21.59 -11.05 0.17
CA LEU A 333 20.60 -11.66 -0.72
C LEU A 333 21.25 -12.39 -1.90
N ASP A 334 20.82 -13.61 -2.17
CA ASP A 334 21.22 -14.39 -3.35
C ASP A 334 19.98 -14.87 -4.14
N PRO A 335 19.43 -14.04 -5.04
CA PRO A 335 18.34 -14.42 -5.92
C PRO A 335 18.85 -15.19 -7.15
N ILE A 336 18.31 -16.38 -7.39
CA ILE A 336 18.77 -17.24 -8.50
C ILE A 336 18.05 -16.91 -9.81
N ALA A 337 16.74 -16.66 -9.74
CA ALA A 337 15.86 -16.47 -10.90
C ALA A 337 15.55 -15.01 -11.23
N LEU A 338 16.43 -14.06 -10.86
CA LEU A 338 16.15 -12.63 -10.94
C LEU A 338 15.99 -12.17 -12.40
N GLU A 339 14.79 -11.69 -12.77
CA GLU A 339 14.48 -11.17 -14.10
C GLU A 339 14.47 -9.64 -14.15
N SER A 340 14.06 -8.99 -13.07
CA SER A 340 13.91 -7.54 -12.99
C SER A 340 14.51 -6.99 -11.70
N PHE A 341 15.33 -5.95 -11.84
CA PHE A 341 16.00 -5.28 -10.74
C PHE A 341 15.76 -3.77 -10.78
N GLU A 342 15.39 -3.17 -9.66
CA GLU A 342 15.26 -1.73 -9.51
C GLU A 342 15.95 -1.26 -8.22
N PHE A 343 16.85 -0.29 -8.33
CA PHE A 343 17.55 0.30 -7.20
C PHE A 343 17.40 1.81 -7.19
N ASP A 344 16.88 2.37 -6.11
CA ASP A 344 16.73 3.80 -5.88
C ASP A 344 17.53 4.20 -4.63
N CYS A 345 18.65 4.89 -4.80
CA CYS A 345 19.52 5.28 -3.70
C CYS A 345 19.70 6.80 -3.64
N ILE A 346 19.30 7.39 -2.52
CA ILE A 346 19.19 8.85 -2.42
C ILE A 346 20.55 9.56 -2.33
N LEU A 347 21.53 9.06 -1.56
CA LEU A 347 22.73 9.83 -1.21
C LEU A 347 24.07 9.29 -1.71
N ILE A 348 24.21 8.05 -2.17
CA ILE A 348 25.54 7.48 -2.49
C ILE A 348 25.43 6.39 -3.56
N ILE A 349 25.52 6.77 -4.84
CA ILE A 349 25.55 5.79 -5.95
C ILE A 349 26.94 5.60 -6.55
N GLN A 350 27.74 6.66 -6.69
CA GLN A 350 28.98 6.59 -7.48
C GLN A 350 29.95 5.50 -7.03
N GLU A 351 30.25 5.42 -5.73
CA GLU A 351 31.18 4.43 -5.19
C GLU A 351 30.62 3.00 -5.19
N GLY A 352 29.28 2.84 -5.14
CA GLY A 352 28.62 1.53 -5.09
C GLY A 352 28.26 0.97 -6.47
N LEU A 353 28.20 1.80 -7.51
CA LEU A 353 27.72 1.42 -8.83
C LEU A 353 28.52 0.29 -9.48
N PRO A 354 29.87 0.28 -9.49
CA PRO A 354 30.67 -0.84 -9.97
C PRO A 354 30.27 -2.18 -9.36
N TYR A 355 30.15 -2.22 -8.02
CA TYR A 355 29.82 -3.43 -7.28
C TYR A 355 28.42 -3.96 -7.64
N ILE A 356 27.46 -3.05 -7.80
CA ILE A 356 26.09 -3.39 -8.18
C ILE A 356 26.08 -3.99 -9.58
N LEU A 357 26.77 -3.37 -10.53
CA LEU A 357 26.82 -3.86 -11.90
C LEU A 357 27.54 -5.21 -12.01
N ASP A 358 28.61 -5.43 -11.24
CA ASP A 358 29.26 -6.74 -11.12
C ASP A 358 28.30 -7.80 -10.58
N LEU A 359 27.54 -7.48 -9.53
CA LEU A 359 26.54 -8.36 -8.96
C LEU A 359 25.47 -8.71 -10.01
N LEU A 360 24.95 -7.69 -10.71
CA LEU A 360 23.95 -7.88 -11.77
C LEU A 360 24.49 -8.71 -12.93
N GLY A 361 25.79 -8.61 -13.22
CA GLY A 361 26.47 -9.45 -14.20
C GLY A 361 26.38 -10.94 -13.90
N ARG A 362 26.21 -11.35 -12.64
CA ARG A 362 26.11 -12.76 -12.22
C ARG A 362 24.74 -13.37 -12.51
N TYR A 363 23.68 -12.56 -12.56
CA TYR A 363 22.33 -13.07 -12.78
C TYR A 363 22.08 -13.36 -14.26
N GLN A 364 22.07 -14.65 -14.62
CA GLN A 364 21.93 -15.08 -16.02
C GLN A 364 20.56 -14.80 -16.61
N THR A 365 19.52 -14.79 -15.78
CA THR A 365 18.11 -14.60 -16.15
C THR A 365 17.66 -13.15 -16.19
N LEU A 366 18.53 -12.21 -15.83
CA LEU A 366 18.21 -10.78 -15.77
C LEU A 366 17.80 -10.25 -17.15
N LYS A 367 16.67 -9.57 -17.21
CA LYS A 367 16.10 -8.97 -18.43
C LYS A 367 16.11 -7.45 -18.38
N SER A 368 15.91 -6.88 -17.20
CA SER A 368 15.89 -5.42 -17.01
C SER A 368 16.52 -5.00 -15.68
N CYS A 369 17.28 -3.91 -15.71
CA CYS A 369 17.70 -3.21 -14.51
C CYS A 369 17.48 -1.70 -14.63
N ARG A 370 16.98 -1.10 -13.54
CA ARG A 370 16.82 0.34 -13.39
C ARG A 370 17.55 0.82 -12.16
N ILE A 371 18.35 1.88 -12.31
CA ILE A 371 19.10 2.47 -11.21
C ILE A 371 18.76 3.95 -11.16
N TYR A 372 18.31 4.43 -10.00
CA TYR A 372 17.96 5.82 -9.72
C TYR A 372 18.83 6.36 -8.60
N GLY A 373 19.31 7.58 -8.73
CA GLY A 373 19.71 8.39 -7.59
C GLY A 373 20.71 9.49 -7.88
N HIS A 374 21.36 9.98 -6.82
CA HIS A 374 22.17 11.20 -6.87
C HIS A 374 23.64 10.89 -7.18
N PHE A 375 24.16 11.55 -8.21
CA PHE A 375 25.58 11.49 -8.61
C PHE A 375 26.25 12.80 -8.19
N SER A 376 27.24 12.73 -7.29
CA SER A 376 28.00 13.91 -6.87
C SER A 376 28.95 14.34 -8.00
N PRO A 377 29.08 15.63 -8.33
CA PRO A 377 29.88 16.07 -9.48
C PRO A 377 31.41 16.07 -9.24
N ASP A 378 31.95 15.19 -8.39
CA ASP A 378 33.41 15.07 -8.28
C ASP A 378 33.99 14.44 -9.57
N LEU A 379 34.43 15.33 -10.46
CA LEU A 379 34.93 15.03 -11.81
C LEU A 379 36.10 14.04 -11.82
N ALA A 380 36.94 14.00 -10.78
CA ALA A 380 38.10 13.12 -10.74
C ALA A 380 37.72 11.66 -10.45
N LEU A 381 36.74 11.45 -9.55
CA LEU A 381 36.20 10.14 -9.24
C LEU A 381 35.29 9.64 -10.38
N ALA A 382 34.51 10.55 -10.98
CA ALA A 382 33.61 10.25 -12.08
C ALA A 382 34.34 9.66 -13.30
N ASN A 383 35.49 10.22 -13.70
CA ASN A 383 36.25 9.75 -14.86
C ASN A 383 36.80 8.32 -14.69
N ARG A 384 37.28 7.96 -13.49
CA ARG A 384 37.77 6.59 -13.22
C ARG A 384 36.65 5.57 -13.12
N LEU A 385 35.50 5.95 -12.55
CA LEU A 385 34.33 5.09 -12.47
C LEU A 385 33.70 4.87 -13.86
N LEU A 386 33.81 5.85 -14.77
CA LEU A 386 33.20 5.79 -16.09
C LEU A 386 33.71 4.61 -16.92
N GLU A 387 35.03 4.37 -16.97
CA GLU A 387 35.62 3.31 -17.79
C GLU A 387 35.10 1.92 -17.36
N HIS A 388 35.15 1.64 -16.06
CA HIS A 388 34.72 0.36 -15.52
C HIS A 388 33.20 0.13 -15.67
N VAL A 389 32.41 1.17 -15.42
CA VAL A 389 30.95 1.13 -15.56
C VAL A 389 30.55 0.94 -17.03
N VAL A 390 31.24 1.57 -17.98
CA VAL A 390 30.95 1.44 -19.41
C VAL A 390 31.11 0.00 -19.88
N ASP A 391 32.18 -0.68 -19.49
CA ASP A 391 32.42 -2.08 -19.87
C ASP A 391 31.38 -3.04 -19.27
N GLN A 392 31.01 -2.84 -18.00
CA GLN A 392 29.96 -3.62 -17.35
C GLN A 392 28.60 -3.42 -18.01
N LEU A 393 28.24 -2.16 -18.32
CA LEU A 393 27.00 -1.84 -19.02
C LEU A 393 26.97 -2.42 -20.44
N ALA A 394 28.09 -2.35 -21.16
CA ALA A 394 28.22 -2.95 -22.47
C ALA A 394 28.02 -4.47 -22.40
N THR A 395 28.56 -5.12 -21.37
CA THR A 395 28.41 -6.57 -21.14
C THR A 395 26.95 -6.94 -20.88
N LEU A 396 26.24 -6.20 -20.03
CA LEU A 396 24.81 -6.41 -19.78
C LEU A 396 23.98 -6.19 -21.04
N ARG A 397 24.24 -5.12 -21.80
CA ARG A 397 23.52 -4.83 -23.05
C ARG A 397 23.77 -5.87 -24.14
N LYS A 398 25.01 -6.36 -24.28
CA LYS A 398 25.35 -7.46 -25.22
C LYS A 398 24.56 -8.75 -24.91
N ARG A 399 24.24 -8.99 -23.64
CA ARG A 399 23.38 -10.10 -23.21
C ARG A 399 21.88 -9.86 -23.44
N GLY A 400 21.50 -8.69 -23.96
CA GLY A 400 20.09 -8.31 -24.18
C GLY A 400 19.39 -7.72 -22.96
N VAL A 401 20.13 -7.36 -21.90
CA VAL A 401 19.55 -6.73 -20.71
C VAL A 401 19.21 -5.26 -21.01
N THR A 402 17.98 -4.85 -20.71
CA THR A 402 17.58 -3.44 -20.76
C THR A 402 18.12 -2.73 -19.52
N VAL A 403 18.98 -1.73 -19.71
CA VAL A 403 19.60 -0.98 -18.61
C VAL A 403 19.22 0.49 -18.69
N GLU A 404 18.58 0.98 -17.63
CA GLU A 404 18.26 2.39 -17.44
C GLU A 404 18.97 2.94 -16.20
N ILE A 405 19.73 4.03 -16.37
CA ILE A 405 20.34 4.76 -15.26
C ILE A 405 19.78 6.17 -15.28
N HIS A 406 19.13 6.56 -14.19
CA HIS A 406 18.49 7.84 -14.00
C HIS A 406 19.22 8.61 -12.90
N SER A 407 19.84 9.72 -13.27
CA SER A 407 20.41 10.67 -12.31
C SER A 407 19.35 11.65 -11.86
N THR A 408 19.11 11.74 -10.56
CA THR A 408 18.32 12.83 -9.98
C THR A 408 19.27 13.92 -9.51
N CYS A 409 19.35 15.03 -10.24
CA CYS A 409 20.18 16.18 -9.88
C CYS A 409 19.69 16.92 -8.62
N CYS A 410 18.51 16.59 -8.08
CA CYS A 410 17.81 17.44 -7.11
C CYS A 410 17.21 16.63 -5.96
N TRP A 411 17.87 16.71 -4.81
CA TRP A 411 17.47 16.04 -3.56
C TRP A 411 16.24 16.67 -2.88
N ASN A 412 15.85 17.88 -3.30
CA ASN A 412 14.85 18.66 -2.57
C ASN A 412 13.64 19.05 -3.43
N PRO A 413 12.43 18.50 -3.19
CA PRO A 413 11.22 18.90 -3.90
C PRO A 413 10.84 20.38 -3.69
N THR A 414 11.41 21.06 -2.67
CA THR A 414 11.23 22.52 -2.52
C THR A 414 12.19 23.36 -3.37
N LEU A 415 13.32 22.79 -3.83
CA LEU A 415 14.23 23.45 -4.78
C LEU A 415 13.83 23.24 -6.24
N ALA A 416 13.05 22.18 -6.54
CA ALA A 416 12.42 21.99 -7.85
C ALA A 416 11.52 23.17 -8.25
N CYS A 417 10.94 23.89 -7.27
CA CYS A 417 10.15 25.10 -7.51
C CYS A 417 10.97 26.39 -7.66
N LYS A 418 12.31 26.33 -7.60
CA LYS A 418 13.20 27.49 -7.72
C LYS A 418 14.12 27.48 -8.95
N GLY A 419 13.76 26.72 -9.98
CA GLY A 419 14.34 26.89 -11.33
C GLY A 419 15.76 26.36 -11.55
N GLU A 420 16.46 25.87 -10.53
CA GLU A 420 17.84 25.36 -10.67
C GLU A 420 17.92 23.91 -11.17
N CYS A 421 16.78 23.30 -11.47
CA CYS A 421 16.62 21.85 -11.64
C CYS A 421 15.74 21.47 -12.85
N CYS A 422 15.89 22.16 -13.98
CA CYS A 422 15.33 21.68 -15.24
C CYS A 422 16.42 20.98 -16.06
N PRO A 423 16.14 19.83 -16.70
CA PRO A 423 17.03 19.32 -17.74
C PRO A 423 17.06 20.33 -18.91
N PRO A 424 18.09 20.31 -19.77
CA PRO A 424 18.11 21.13 -20.98
C PRO A 424 16.90 20.87 -21.89
#